data_AF-A0A410WWW7-F1
#
_entry.id   AF-A0A410WWW7-F1
#
_cell.length_a   1.000
_cell.length_b   1.000
_cell.length_c   1.000
_cell.angle_alpha   90.00
_cell.angle_beta   90.00
_cell.angle_gamma   90.00
#
_symmetry.space_group_name_H-M   'P 1'
#
loop_
_entity.id
_entity.type
_entity.pdbx_description
1 polymer ?
#
loop_
_entity_poly.entity_id
_entity_poly.type
_entity_poly.pdbx_seq_one_letter_code
_entity_poly.pdbx_strand_id
1 'polypeptide(L)'
;MSKNYFIKQPLKAFYRTEESKQIGIKDGTYFVIDNTHVFDFVCFQTILQDEIGLNGFYIYQYISHKCDLFLNGFDIGITQLEKSISIPKRTIFRYLELLQSKGYITINQSNRRGEATKANVYSISGRKS
;
A
#
# COMPACT_ATOMS: atom_id res chain seq x y z
N MET A 1 23.18 -30.78 27.78
CA MET A 1 22.43 -30.07 26.72
C MET A 1 23.34 -29.03 26.09
N SER A 2 23.43 -28.98 24.76
CA SER A 2 24.53 -28.35 24.03
C SER A 2 24.49 -26.81 23.99
N LYS A 3 25.66 -26.22 24.29
CA LYS A 3 26.40 -25.14 23.60
C LYS A 3 25.63 -23.86 23.20
N ASN A 4 25.93 -22.78 23.94
CA ASN A 4 25.97 -21.37 23.51
C ASN A 4 25.22 -21.05 22.22
N TYR A 5 23.94 -20.67 22.34
CA TYR A 5 23.17 -20.12 21.24
C TYR A 5 23.52 -18.65 21.05
N PHE A 6 24.11 -18.30 19.91
CA PHE A 6 24.42 -16.92 19.56
C PHE A 6 23.33 -16.40 18.62
N ILE A 7 22.45 -15.51 19.12
CA ILE A 7 21.48 -14.83 18.26
C ILE A 7 22.23 -13.78 17.46
N LYS A 8 22.29 -13.97 16.14
CA LYS A 8 22.81 -12.94 15.24
C LYS A 8 21.84 -11.77 15.22
N GLN A 9 22.29 -10.62 15.73
CA GLN A 9 21.51 -9.39 15.60
C GLN A 9 21.69 -8.81 14.19
N PRO A 10 20.61 -8.32 13.55
CA PRO A 10 20.69 -7.68 12.25
C PRO A 10 21.27 -6.26 12.43
N LEU A 11 22.60 -6.14 12.54
CA LEU A 11 23.28 -4.87 12.83
C LEU A 11 22.86 -3.74 11.89
N LYS A 12 22.69 -4.03 10.59
CA LYS A 12 22.25 -3.05 9.58
C LYS A 12 20.79 -2.59 9.72
N ALA A 13 19.97 -3.35 10.43
CA ALA A 13 18.61 -2.93 10.76
C ALA A 13 18.60 -1.85 11.84
N PHE A 14 19.60 -1.84 12.72
CA PHE A 14 19.73 -0.86 13.80
C PHE A 14 20.69 0.29 13.48
N TYR A 15 21.78 0.02 12.76
CA TYR A 15 22.87 0.98 12.51
C TYR A 15 23.38 0.89 11.06
N ARG A 16 23.53 2.03 10.37
CA ARG A 16 24.11 2.07 9.01
C ARG A 16 25.63 1.91 9.01
N THR A 17 26.32 2.53 9.95
CA THR A 17 27.79 2.54 10.07
C THR A 17 28.25 2.03 11.44
N GLU A 18 29.52 1.64 11.57
CA GLU A 18 30.09 1.33 12.89
C GLU A 18 30.21 2.57 13.77
N GLU A 19 30.34 3.75 13.17
CA GLU A 19 30.32 5.02 13.90
C GLU A 19 28.97 5.24 14.56
N SER A 20 27.85 5.12 13.83
CA SER A 20 26.48 5.22 14.36
C SER A 20 26.25 4.24 15.52
N LYS A 21 26.82 3.04 15.43
CA LYS A 21 26.77 2.04 16.49
C LYS A 21 27.59 2.42 17.72
N GLN A 22 28.78 2.99 17.55
CA GLN A 22 29.64 3.43 18.65
C GLN A 22 29.04 4.63 19.40
N ILE A 23 28.42 5.57 18.68
CA ILE A 23 27.76 6.74 19.26
C ILE A 23 26.29 6.50 19.63
N GLY A 24 25.77 5.30 19.38
CA GLY A 24 24.41 4.88 19.77
C GLY A 24 23.26 5.46 18.93
N ILE A 25 23.55 6.03 17.75
CA ILE A 25 22.54 6.59 16.84
C ILE A 25 21.89 5.45 16.04
N LYS A 26 20.60 5.25 16.24
CA LYS A 26 19.80 4.24 15.52
C LYS A 26 19.31 4.79 14.18
N ASP A 27 20.12 4.63 13.15
CA ASP A 27 19.87 5.09 11.78
C ASP A 27 19.73 3.96 10.75
N GLY A 28 19.73 2.71 11.23
CA GLY A 28 19.56 1.51 10.42
C GLY A 28 18.17 1.39 9.78
N THR A 29 17.97 0.35 8.96
CA THR A 29 16.77 0.24 8.11
C THR A 29 15.44 0.23 8.85
N TYR A 30 15.38 -0.17 10.13
CA TYR A 30 14.15 -0.10 10.92
C TYR A 30 13.74 1.32 11.30
N PHE A 31 14.67 2.27 11.24
CA PHE A 31 14.46 3.66 11.63
C PHE A 31 14.31 4.58 10.40
N VAL A 32 14.41 4.02 9.20
CA VAL A 32 14.17 4.72 7.93
C VAL A 32 12.72 4.49 7.54
N ILE A 33 11.87 5.44 7.90
CA ILE A 33 10.42 5.38 7.60
C ILE A 33 10.04 6.19 6.36
N ASP A 34 11.02 6.82 5.71
CA ASP A 34 10.80 7.54 4.45
C ASP A 34 10.28 6.57 3.38
N ASN A 35 9.31 7.03 2.59
CA ASN A 35 8.61 6.23 1.57
C ASN A 35 7.86 5.00 2.12
N THR A 36 7.55 4.97 3.42
CA THR A 36 6.60 4.01 3.99
C THR A 36 5.19 4.59 3.97
N HIS A 37 4.18 3.72 3.90
CA HIS A 37 2.78 4.08 4.06
C HIS A 37 2.22 3.27 5.23
N VAL A 38 1.66 3.98 6.21
CA VAL A 38 1.02 3.35 7.36
C VAL A 38 -0.25 2.67 6.89
N PHE A 39 -0.45 1.43 7.32
CA PHE A 39 -1.71 0.72 7.11
C PHE A 39 -2.27 0.20 8.42
N ASP A 40 -3.60 0.05 8.45
CA ASP A 40 -4.29 -0.58 9.57
C ASP A 40 -4.15 -2.11 9.52
N PHE A 41 -3.56 -2.68 10.58
CA PHE A 41 -3.34 -4.11 10.71
C PHE A 41 -4.66 -4.89 10.80
N VAL A 42 -5.71 -4.33 11.40
CA VAL A 42 -7.03 -4.99 11.50
C VAL A 42 -7.65 -5.07 10.10
N CYS A 43 -7.58 -4.00 9.32
CA CYS A 43 -7.98 -3.99 7.92
C CYS A 43 -7.20 -5.03 7.11
N PHE A 44 -5.86 -5.12 7.29
CA PHE A 44 -5.04 -6.15 6.66
C PHE A 44 -5.53 -7.56 6.99
N GLN A 45 -5.67 -7.89 8.26
CA GLN A 45 -6.10 -9.21 8.70
C GLN A 45 -7.49 -9.56 8.16
N THR A 46 -8.41 -8.60 8.18
CA THR A 46 -9.78 -8.77 7.66
C THR A 46 -9.77 -9.06 6.16
N ILE A 47 -9.04 -8.29 5.37
CA ILE A 47 -8.93 -8.49 3.92
C ILE A 47 -8.24 -9.83 3.60
N LEU A 48 -7.24 -10.23 4.38
CA LEU A 48 -6.50 -11.46 4.14
C LEU A 48 -7.32 -12.73 4.41
N GLN A 49 -8.27 -12.65 5.35
CA GLN A 49 -9.21 -13.74 5.68
C GLN A 49 -10.39 -13.81 4.71
N ASP A 50 -10.53 -12.82 3.83
CA ASP A 50 -11.61 -12.69 2.86
C ASP A 50 -11.17 -13.12 1.44
N GLU A 51 -12.11 -13.27 0.51
CA GLU A 51 -11.88 -13.60 -0.90
C GLU A 51 -11.06 -12.54 -1.66
N ILE A 52 -10.91 -11.35 -1.08
CA ILE A 52 -10.04 -10.29 -1.60
C ILE A 52 -8.57 -10.72 -1.54
N GLY A 53 -8.15 -11.31 -0.41
CA GLY A 53 -6.81 -11.83 -0.18
C GLY A 53 -5.69 -10.79 -0.37
N LEU A 54 -4.46 -11.30 -0.50
CA LEU A 54 -3.24 -10.48 -0.53
C LEU A 54 -3.17 -9.53 -1.73
N ASN A 55 -3.55 -9.99 -2.92
CA ASN A 55 -3.46 -9.17 -4.13
C ASN A 55 -4.47 -8.03 -4.12
N GLY A 56 -5.69 -8.27 -3.62
CA GLY A 56 -6.66 -7.21 -3.44
C GLY A 56 -6.25 -6.24 -2.32
N PHE A 57 -5.65 -6.74 -1.23
CA PHE A 57 -5.05 -5.88 -0.21
C PHE A 57 -3.98 -4.95 -0.77
N TYR A 58 -3.08 -5.47 -1.61
CA TYR A 58 -2.03 -4.67 -2.24
C TYR A 58 -2.61 -3.55 -3.11
N ILE A 59 -3.65 -3.84 -3.91
CA ILE A 59 -4.33 -2.83 -4.73
C ILE A 59 -5.01 -1.78 -3.83
N TYR A 60 -5.71 -2.21 -2.77
CA TYR A 60 -6.31 -1.33 -1.79
C TYR A 60 -5.28 -0.39 -1.15
N GLN A 61 -4.14 -0.93 -0.69
CA GLN A 61 -3.08 -0.14 -0.07
C GLN A 61 -2.46 0.85 -1.04
N TYR A 62 -2.25 0.46 -2.29
CA TYR A 62 -1.76 1.38 -3.30
C TYR A 62 -2.73 2.55 -3.49
N ILE A 63 -4.03 2.29 -3.59
CA ILE A 63 -5.05 3.33 -3.72
C ILE A 63 -5.11 4.21 -2.46
N SER A 64 -5.05 3.60 -1.27
CA SER A 64 -5.04 4.29 0.02
C SER A 64 -3.88 5.27 0.12
N HIS A 65 -2.66 4.80 -0.18
CA HIS A 65 -1.46 5.62 -0.26
C HIS A 65 -1.62 6.79 -1.24
N LYS A 66 -2.21 6.57 -2.42
CA LYS A 66 -2.45 7.66 -3.37
C LYS A 66 -3.52 8.63 -2.89
N CYS A 67 -4.55 8.17 -2.19
CA CYS A 67 -5.54 9.06 -1.58
C CYS A 67 -4.95 9.90 -0.44
N ASP A 68 -3.91 9.44 0.26
CA ASP A 68 -3.16 10.29 1.21
C ASP A 68 -2.46 11.47 0.52
N LEU A 69 -2.00 11.26 -0.71
CA LEU A 69 -1.30 12.27 -1.50
C LEU A 69 -2.26 13.22 -2.24
N PHE A 70 -3.49 12.77 -2.53
CA PHE A 70 -4.48 13.51 -3.32
C PHE A 70 -5.80 13.67 -2.55
N LEU A 71 -6.02 14.88 -2.01
CA LEU A 71 -7.18 15.21 -1.15
C LEU A 71 -8.56 14.95 -1.79
N ASN A 72 -8.66 15.03 -3.12
CA ASN A 72 -9.92 14.83 -3.85
C ASN A 72 -10.08 13.40 -4.38
N GLY A 73 -9.32 12.46 -3.82
CA GLY A 73 -9.24 11.09 -4.32
C GLY A 73 -8.19 10.93 -5.42
N PHE A 74 -7.94 9.68 -5.75
CA PHE A 74 -6.93 9.29 -6.72
C PHE A 74 -7.55 9.16 -8.11
N ASP A 75 -7.26 10.11 -9.00
CA ASP A 75 -7.73 10.08 -10.40
C ASP A 75 -6.70 9.37 -11.28
N ILE A 76 -7.04 8.18 -11.77
CA ILE A 76 -6.20 7.42 -12.69
C ILE A 76 -7.02 6.54 -13.63
N GLY A 77 -6.59 6.46 -14.90
CA GLY A 77 -7.13 5.49 -15.84
C GLY A 77 -6.63 4.08 -15.54
N ILE A 78 -7.45 3.06 -15.79
CA ILE A 78 -7.10 1.65 -15.50
C ILE A 78 -5.79 1.20 -16.18
N THR A 79 -5.51 1.67 -17.39
CA THR A 79 -4.29 1.33 -18.14
C THR A 79 -3.05 1.95 -17.51
N GLN A 80 -3.17 3.15 -16.92
CA GLN A 80 -2.08 3.76 -16.18
C GLN A 80 -1.88 3.06 -14.83
N LEU A 81 -2.97 2.68 -14.16
CA LEU A 81 -2.91 1.90 -12.93
C LEU A 81 -2.18 0.57 -13.15
N GLU A 82 -2.52 -0.19 -14.21
CA GLU A 82 -1.80 -1.40 -14.62
C GLU A 82 -0.28 -1.18 -14.75
N LYS A 83 0.14 -0.09 -15.41
CA LYS A 83 1.56 0.25 -15.52
C LYS A 83 2.20 0.55 -14.17
N SER A 84 1.50 1.24 -13.27
CA SER A 84 2.05 1.63 -11.98
C SER A 84 2.26 0.46 -11.02
N ILE A 85 1.32 -0.50 -10.98
CA ILE A 85 1.37 -1.62 -10.03
C ILE A 85 1.81 -2.94 -10.66
N SER A 86 2.01 -2.97 -11.99
CA SER A 86 2.45 -4.17 -12.74
C SER A 86 1.54 -5.39 -12.54
N ILE A 87 0.24 -5.15 -12.34
CA ILE A 87 -0.79 -6.19 -12.25
C ILE A 87 -1.65 -6.13 -13.51
N PRO A 88 -1.95 -7.26 -14.16
CA PRO A 88 -2.79 -7.27 -15.37
C PRO A 88 -4.14 -6.60 -15.15
N LYS A 89 -4.57 -5.79 -16.12
CA LYS A 89 -5.84 -5.04 -16.09
C LYS A 89 -7.06 -5.86 -15.66
N ARG A 90 -7.19 -7.10 -16.15
CA ARG A 90 -8.28 -8.00 -15.78
C ARG A 90 -8.30 -8.31 -14.29
N THR A 91 -7.12 -8.56 -13.72
CA THR A 91 -6.95 -8.83 -12.29
C THR A 91 -7.26 -7.59 -11.46
N ILE A 92 -6.80 -6.42 -11.92
CA ILE A 92 -7.11 -5.14 -11.27
C ILE A 92 -8.61 -4.92 -11.23
N PHE A 93 -9.31 -5.03 -12.37
CA PHE A 93 -10.76 -4.84 -12.43
C PHE A 93 -11.51 -5.75 -11.47
N ARG A 94 -11.20 -7.05 -11.46
CA ARG A 94 -11.83 -8.01 -10.56
C ARG A 94 -11.67 -7.60 -9.10
N TYR A 95 -10.48 -7.17 -8.69
CA TYR A 95 -10.25 -6.75 -7.30
C TYR A 95 -10.85 -5.39 -6.99
N LEU A 96 -10.89 -4.46 -7.93
CA LEU A 96 -11.59 -3.18 -7.76
C LEU A 96 -13.09 -3.40 -7.53
N GLU A 97 -13.72 -4.28 -8.31
CA GLU A 97 -15.13 -4.65 -8.14
C GLU A 97 -15.39 -5.30 -6.78
N LEU A 98 -14.53 -6.22 -6.34
CA LEU A 98 -14.61 -6.86 -5.01
C LEU A 98 -14.41 -5.85 -3.87
N LEU A 99 -13.41 -4.97 -3.97
CA LEU A 99 -13.15 -3.95 -2.96
C LEU A 99 -14.30 -2.95 -2.86
N GLN A 100 -14.89 -2.59 -4.00
CA GLN A 100 -16.05 -1.71 -4.04
C GLN A 100 -17.30 -2.38 -3.48
N SER A 101 -17.58 -3.64 -3.84
CA SER A 101 -18.76 -4.37 -3.36
C SER A 101 -18.72 -4.59 -1.84
N LYS A 102 -17.53 -4.73 -1.26
CA LYS A 102 -17.33 -4.84 0.19
C LYS A 102 -17.16 -3.50 0.90
N GLY A 103 -17.26 -2.39 0.17
CA GLY A 103 -17.28 -1.06 0.74
C GLY A 103 -15.92 -0.57 1.24
N TYR A 104 -14.79 -1.11 0.76
CA TYR A 104 -13.45 -0.58 1.08
C TYR A 104 -13.11 0.67 0.25
N ILE A 105 -13.61 0.73 -0.98
CA ILE A 105 -13.35 1.85 -1.90
C ILE A 105 -14.64 2.33 -2.56
N THR A 106 -14.62 3.57 -3.01
CA THR A 106 -15.62 4.14 -3.91
C THR A 106 -14.96 4.46 -5.25
N ILE A 107 -15.63 4.12 -6.36
CA ILE A 107 -15.14 4.37 -7.72
C ILE A 107 -16.14 5.28 -8.42
N ASN A 108 -15.72 6.51 -8.71
CA ASN A 108 -16.50 7.48 -9.47
C ASN A 108 -15.92 7.59 -10.88
N GLN A 109 -16.77 7.46 -11.90
CA GLN A 109 -16.35 7.67 -13.28
C GLN A 109 -16.18 9.16 -13.53
N SER A 110 -14.98 9.61 -13.90
CA SER A 110 -14.81 10.99 -14.35
C SER A 110 -15.22 11.09 -15.82
N ASN A 111 -16.25 11.90 -16.10
CA ASN A 111 -16.61 12.28 -17.46
C ASN A 111 -15.78 13.51 -17.86
N ARG A 112 -14.47 13.33 -18.06
CA ARG A 112 -13.68 14.37 -18.73
C ARG A 112 -14.09 14.41 -20.21
N ARG A 113 -14.97 15.37 -20.55
CA ARG A 113 -15.36 15.67 -21.94
C ARG A 113 -14.10 16.01 -22.74
N GLY A 114 -13.63 15.10 -23.58
CA GLY A 114 -12.59 15.37 -24.59
C GLY A 114 -11.38 14.43 -24.60
N GLU A 115 -11.17 13.58 -23.59
CA GLU A 115 -10.05 12.63 -23.57
C GLU A 115 -10.54 11.19 -23.82
N ALA A 116 -9.88 10.49 -24.75
CA ALA A 116 -10.26 9.14 -25.21
C ALA A 116 -10.17 8.04 -24.13
N THR A 117 -9.64 8.36 -22.95
CA THR A 117 -9.49 7.44 -21.82
C THR A 117 -10.35 7.88 -20.65
N LYS A 118 -11.41 7.10 -20.37
CA LYS A 118 -12.22 7.24 -19.16
C LYS A 118 -11.33 7.08 -17.92
N ALA A 119 -11.12 8.15 -17.18
CA ALA A 119 -10.39 8.12 -15.93
C ALA A 119 -11.36 7.86 -14.76
N ASN A 120 -10.91 7.10 -13.76
CA ASN A 120 -11.70 6.78 -12.58
C ASN A 120 -11.10 7.53 -11.40
N VAL A 121 -11.97 8.12 -10.57
CA VAL A 121 -11.59 8.69 -9.29
C VAL A 121 -11.88 7.65 -8.21
N TYR A 122 -10.81 7.18 -7.57
CA TYR A 122 -10.87 6.23 -6.45
C TYR A 122 -10.82 6.98 -5.13
N SER A 123 -11.58 6.52 -4.14
CA SER A 123 -11.56 7.06 -2.78
C SER A 123 -11.68 5.92 -1.76
N ILE A 124 -11.09 6.09 -0.57
CA ILE A 124 -11.21 5.12 0.52
C ILE A 124 -12.50 5.37 1.29
N SER A 125 -13.33 4.35 1.40
CA SER A 125 -14.59 4.42 2.14
C SER A 125 -14.32 4.46 3.65
N GLY A 126 -15.05 5.30 4.39
CA GLY A 126 -14.95 5.37 5.85
C GLY A 126 -13.88 6.32 6.42
N ARG A 127 -13.03 6.92 5.59
CA ARG A 127 -12.26 8.10 6.00
C ARG A 127 -13.17 9.32 6.02
N LYS A 128 -13.66 9.70 7.19
CA LYS A 128 -14.17 11.05 7.42
C LYS A 128 -12.96 12.00 7.45
N SER A 129 -12.99 12.99 6.57
CA SER A 129 -12.09 14.15 6.58
C SER A 129 -12.14 14.89 7.92
#